data_AF-A0A953H5A5-F1
#
_entry.id   AF-A0A953H5A5-F1
#
_cell.length_a   1.000
_cell.length_b   1.000
_cell.length_c   1.000
_cell.angle_alpha   90.00
_cell.angle_beta   90.00
_cell.angle_gamma   90.00
#
_symmetry.space_group_name_H-M   'P 1'
#
loop_
_entity.id
_entity.type
_entity.pdbx_description
1 polymer ?
#
loop_
_entity_poly.entity_id
_entity_poly.type
_entity_poly.pdbx_seq_one_letter_code
_entity_poly.pdbx_strand_id
1 'polypeptide(L)'
;MSFSFPIFTDANEDWPKESKCPVCGKSGIFEPNSFAVLSGGAISVGDNPVDCACEWGGFLDIFWHGAHTDLGGNGANPDMHVGVPIAESDKSLQFCLYFCSTTCLRSFLNTWVDRLEEGIRNYVPPAPPKWADPGNTLVEKHQTPDGMFTLRVEKSMEGETYIGFEGYEWFLTEDLVEMFVDSPKDTAIRQFINDLTNGTLYIGMVYIAGRLQDVIVYDEPCDGPFPPYDVPVQFRTWDGGQA
;
A
#
# COMPACT_ATOMS: atom_id res chain seq x y z
N MET A 1 35.85 13.22 -9.63
CA MET A 1 34.40 13.47 -9.53
C MET A 1 34.02 13.34 -8.06
N SER A 2 33.54 14.42 -7.44
CA SER A 2 32.96 14.33 -6.09
C SER A 2 31.54 13.79 -6.22
N PHE A 3 31.32 12.57 -5.73
CA PHE A 3 29.99 12.02 -5.55
C PHE A 3 29.41 12.59 -4.25
N SER A 4 28.33 13.36 -4.32
CA SER A 4 27.59 13.80 -3.13
C SER A 4 26.47 12.81 -2.85
N PHE A 5 26.73 11.87 -1.96
CA PHE A 5 25.68 11.18 -1.21
C PHE A 5 25.35 11.99 0.05
N PRO A 6 24.10 11.97 0.54
CA PRO A 6 22.84 11.54 -0.09
C PRO A 6 22.06 12.71 -0.72
N ILE A 7 21.14 12.39 -1.63
CA ILE A 7 20.09 13.34 -2.04
C ILE A 7 19.11 13.41 -0.88
N PHE A 8 19.19 14.46 -0.08
CA PHE A 8 18.22 14.70 0.98
C PHE A 8 16.90 15.10 0.33
N THR A 9 15.80 14.48 0.75
CA THR A 9 14.48 15.02 0.48
C THR A 9 14.36 16.37 1.19
N ASP A 10 13.66 17.32 0.57
CA ASP A 10 13.27 18.52 1.29
C ASP A 10 12.39 18.11 2.48
N ALA A 11 12.45 18.87 3.59
CA ALA A 11 11.75 18.51 4.83
C ALA A 11 10.22 18.35 4.70
N ASN A 12 9.65 18.74 3.56
CA ASN A 12 8.22 18.67 3.25
C ASN A 12 7.90 17.73 2.06
N GLU A 13 8.87 16.93 1.61
CA GLU A 13 8.67 16.01 0.48
C GLU A 13 9.02 14.59 0.88
N ASP A 14 8.10 13.67 0.59
CA ASP A 14 8.30 12.25 0.87
C ASP A 14 9.34 11.63 -0.10
N TRP A 15 9.59 12.27 -1.24
CA TRP A 15 10.47 11.77 -2.30
C TRP A 15 11.29 12.89 -2.95
N PRO A 16 12.53 12.62 -3.41
CA PRO A 16 13.33 13.65 -4.06
C PRO A 16 12.78 13.99 -5.45
N LYS A 17 12.67 15.28 -5.79
CA LYS A 17 12.29 15.74 -7.15
C LYS A 17 13.34 15.48 -8.22
N GLU A 18 14.60 15.39 -7.83
CA GLU A 18 15.72 15.18 -8.74
C GLU A 18 16.60 14.02 -8.25
N SER A 19 16.95 13.12 -9.15
CA SER A 19 17.86 12.00 -8.86
C SER A 19 18.78 11.71 -10.02
N LYS A 20 19.99 11.25 -9.68
CA LYS A 20 21.00 10.76 -10.63
C LYS A 20 21.46 9.37 -10.22
N CYS A 21 21.63 8.49 -11.18
CA CYS A 21 22.13 7.14 -10.92
C CYS A 21 23.54 7.27 -10.38
N PRO A 22 23.85 6.72 -9.20
CA PRO A 22 25.20 6.81 -8.67
C PRO A 22 26.23 5.98 -9.46
N VAL A 23 25.77 5.10 -10.35
CA VAL A 23 26.65 4.26 -11.18
C VAL A 23 26.90 4.90 -12.54
N CYS A 24 25.84 5.29 -13.27
CA CYS A 24 25.96 5.78 -14.66
C CYS A 24 25.71 7.28 -14.84
N GLY A 25 25.29 8.01 -13.80
CA GLY A 25 25.01 9.44 -13.86
C GLY A 25 23.74 9.84 -14.62
N LYS A 26 22.96 8.87 -15.13
CA LYS A 26 21.67 9.14 -15.80
C LYS A 26 20.74 9.88 -14.83
N SER A 27 20.12 10.96 -15.29
CA SER A 27 19.13 11.75 -14.53
C SER A 27 17.71 11.26 -14.81
N GLY A 28 16.74 11.68 -14.00
CA GLY A 28 15.32 11.36 -14.20
C GLY A 28 14.98 9.91 -13.82
N ILE A 29 15.53 9.45 -12.70
CA ILE A 29 15.25 8.10 -12.15
C ILE A 29 14.01 8.23 -11.27
N PHE A 30 12.89 8.49 -11.92
CA PHE A 30 11.54 8.58 -11.36
C PHE A 30 10.54 8.34 -12.50
N GLU A 31 9.26 8.46 -12.18
CA GLU A 31 8.18 8.54 -13.15
C GLU A 31 8.52 9.51 -14.30
N PRO A 32 8.25 9.13 -15.56
CA PRO A 32 7.45 7.99 -16.01
C PRO A 32 8.26 6.69 -16.25
N ASN A 33 9.45 6.56 -15.64
CA ASN A 33 10.32 5.40 -15.82
C ASN A 33 10.23 4.46 -14.63
N SER A 34 10.54 3.19 -14.85
CA SER A 34 10.80 2.25 -13.76
C SER A 34 12.21 2.42 -13.21
N PHE A 35 12.40 2.18 -11.92
CA PHE A 35 13.68 2.34 -11.24
C PHE A 35 13.86 1.40 -10.05
N ALA A 36 15.12 1.17 -9.68
CA ALA A 36 15.48 0.45 -8.47
C ALA A 36 15.85 1.45 -7.36
N VAL A 37 15.45 1.14 -6.13
CA VAL A 37 15.72 1.94 -4.94
C VAL A 37 16.42 1.06 -3.91
N LEU A 38 17.50 1.58 -3.33
CA LEU A 38 18.07 1.09 -2.08
C LEU A 38 17.73 2.14 -1.02
N SER A 39 16.79 1.81 -0.13
CA SER A 39 16.27 2.71 0.87
C SER A 39 16.61 2.20 2.26
N GLY A 40 16.90 3.11 3.19
CA GLY A 40 17.10 2.76 4.58
C GLY A 40 16.97 3.98 5.46
N GLY A 41 16.53 3.77 6.69
CA GLY A 41 16.24 4.86 7.62
C GLY A 41 15.68 4.34 8.94
N ALA A 42 15.02 5.23 9.66
CA ALA A 42 14.20 4.91 10.81
C ALA A 42 12.83 5.54 10.60
N ILE A 43 11.78 4.76 10.81
CA ILE A 43 10.38 5.20 10.75
C ILE A 43 9.76 5.10 12.13
N SER A 44 8.92 6.07 12.50
CA SER A 44 8.12 5.98 13.71
C SER A 44 6.96 5.03 13.45
N VAL A 45 6.85 3.95 14.22
CA VAL A 45 5.71 3.03 14.19
C VAL A 45 4.81 3.39 15.37
N GLY A 46 3.73 4.12 15.10
CA GLY A 46 2.75 4.52 16.10
C GLY A 46 1.80 5.62 15.62
N ASP A 47 0.57 5.63 16.14
CA ASP A 47 -0.55 6.45 15.65
C ASP A 47 -0.46 7.94 16.05
N ASN A 48 0.47 8.30 16.92
CA ASN A 48 0.58 9.67 17.43
C ASN A 48 2.03 10.18 17.31
N PRO A 49 2.32 11.12 16.39
CA PRO A 49 3.66 11.69 16.22
C PRO A 49 4.13 12.53 17.42
N VAL A 50 3.28 12.75 18.42
CA VAL A 50 3.54 13.62 19.58
C VAL A 50 3.92 12.84 20.84
N ASP A 51 3.62 11.54 20.93
CA ASP A 51 3.95 10.76 22.11
C ASP A 51 5.41 10.33 22.08
N CYS A 52 6.22 10.83 23.01
CA CYS A 52 7.68 10.62 23.04
C CYS A 52 8.11 9.15 23.31
N ALA A 53 7.18 8.20 23.22
CA ALA A 53 7.37 6.77 23.40
C ALA A 53 7.09 5.97 22.10
N CYS A 54 7.19 6.59 20.92
CA CYS A 54 7.04 5.87 19.65
C CYS A 54 8.00 4.67 19.57
N GLU A 55 7.50 3.51 19.14
CA GLU A 55 8.35 2.41 18.73
C GLU A 55 8.94 2.78 17.36
N TRP A 56 10.16 3.28 17.35
CA TRP A 56 10.84 3.52 16.09
C TRP A 56 11.32 2.16 15.51
N GLY A 57 11.21 2.01 14.20
CA GLY A 57 11.72 0.88 13.44
C GLY A 57 12.81 1.33 12.47
N GLY A 58 14.03 0.81 12.60
CA GLY A 58 15.02 0.87 11.53
C GLY A 58 14.60 0.03 10.32
N PHE A 59 15.02 0.41 9.11
CA PHE A 59 14.80 -0.44 7.94
C PHE A 59 15.95 -0.31 6.94
N LEU A 60 16.14 -1.36 6.16
CA LEU A 60 16.96 -1.35 4.96
C LEU A 60 16.32 -2.27 3.94
N ASP A 61 15.92 -1.71 2.81
CA ASP A 61 15.18 -2.41 1.77
C ASP A 61 15.79 -2.11 0.41
N ILE A 62 15.67 -3.10 -0.48
CA ILE A 62 15.85 -2.88 -1.91
C ILE A 62 14.51 -3.16 -2.61
N PHE A 63 14.07 -2.25 -3.46
CA PHE A 63 12.82 -2.44 -4.20
C PHE A 63 12.91 -1.94 -5.63
N TRP A 64 12.02 -2.49 -6.45
CA TRP A 64 11.78 -2.07 -7.82
C TRP A 64 10.43 -1.37 -7.89
N HIS A 65 10.46 -0.17 -8.45
CA HIS A 65 9.30 0.63 -8.74
C HIS A 65 9.05 0.62 -10.26
N GLY A 66 7.96 -0.02 -10.67
CA GLY A 66 7.44 0.01 -12.03
C GLY A 66 6.99 1.42 -12.42
N ALA A 67 6.88 1.68 -13.72
CA ALA A 67 6.36 2.96 -14.19
C ALA A 67 4.84 2.98 -14.02
N HIS A 68 4.28 4.07 -13.52
CA HIS A 68 2.85 4.20 -13.26
C HIS A 68 2.07 4.47 -14.54
N THR A 69 1.11 3.62 -14.92
CA THR A 69 0.39 3.78 -16.20
C THR A 69 -0.50 5.01 -16.24
N ASP A 70 -1.12 5.37 -15.12
CA ASP A 70 -1.95 6.55 -14.95
C ASP A 70 -1.15 7.87 -15.10
N LEU A 71 0.16 7.82 -14.85
CA LEU A 71 1.10 8.91 -15.09
C LEU A 71 1.74 8.87 -16.49
N GLY A 72 1.25 8.02 -17.39
CA GLY A 72 1.80 7.86 -18.75
C GLY A 72 3.11 7.07 -18.79
N GLY A 73 3.37 6.27 -17.74
CA GLY A 73 4.52 5.39 -17.61
C GLY A 73 4.66 4.40 -18.75
N ASN A 74 5.84 4.34 -19.35
CA ASN A 74 6.18 3.41 -20.43
C ASN A 74 7.35 2.52 -20.00
N GLY A 75 7.09 1.60 -19.06
CA GLY A 75 8.05 0.62 -18.55
C GLY A 75 7.77 -0.79 -19.05
N ALA A 76 8.77 -1.68 -19.00
CA ALA A 76 8.57 -3.10 -19.31
C ALA A 76 7.65 -3.81 -18.30
N ASN A 77 7.53 -3.26 -17.09
CA ASN A 77 6.72 -3.75 -15.99
C ASN A 77 5.99 -2.58 -15.33
N PRO A 78 4.92 -2.04 -15.94
CA PRO A 78 4.20 -0.92 -15.37
C PRO A 78 3.40 -1.34 -14.13
N ASP A 79 3.19 -0.40 -13.21
CA ASP A 79 2.45 -0.56 -11.93
C ASP A 79 2.96 -1.69 -11.02
N MET A 80 4.14 -2.26 -11.34
CA MET A 80 4.77 -3.33 -10.58
C MET A 80 5.51 -2.75 -9.37
N HIS A 81 5.33 -3.36 -8.21
CA HIS A 81 6.13 -3.04 -7.04
C HIS A 81 6.67 -4.34 -6.44
N VAL A 82 7.99 -4.46 -6.36
CA VAL A 82 8.66 -5.62 -5.78
C VAL A 82 9.64 -5.12 -4.73
N GLY A 83 9.44 -5.48 -3.46
CA GLY A 83 10.35 -5.14 -2.37
C GLY A 83 11.01 -6.39 -1.79
N VAL A 84 12.27 -6.26 -1.40
CA VAL A 84 13.01 -7.28 -0.67
C VAL A 84 13.64 -6.63 0.56
N PRO A 85 13.13 -6.92 1.77
CA PRO A 85 13.70 -6.37 2.99
C PRO A 85 15.08 -7.00 3.26
N ILE A 86 16.08 -6.16 3.51
CA ILE A 86 17.46 -6.57 3.84
C ILE A 86 17.64 -6.63 5.35
N ALA A 87 17.06 -5.67 6.07
CA ALA A 87 17.03 -5.63 7.52
C ALA A 87 15.70 -5.07 8.01
N GLU A 88 14.98 -5.87 8.81
CA GLU A 88 13.82 -5.47 9.58
C GLU A 88 14.26 -5.17 11.01
N SER A 89 13.69 -4.15 11.63
CA SER A 89 14.19 -3.62 12.91
C SER A 89 13.70 -4.36 14.15
N ASP A 90 14.65 -4.55 15.05
CA ASP A 90 14.48 -4.63 16.50
C ASP A 90 14.58 -3.21 17.11
N LYS A 91 13.98 -2.96 18.28
CA LYS A 91 13.70 -1.64 18.92
C LYS A 91 14.90 -0.68 19.13
N SER A 92 16.09 -1.04 18.66
CA SER A 92 17.36 -0.31 18.83
C SER A 92 17.66 0.77 17.78
N LEU A 93 16.85 0.89 16.72
CA LEU A 93 16.84 1.99 15.74
C LEU A 93 18.10 2.15 14.88
N GLN A 94 19.06 1.26 15.06
CA GLN A 94 20.31 1.25 14.33
C GLN A 94 20.70 -0.21 14.09
N PHE A 95 21.09 -0.51 12.87
CA PHE A 95 21.70 -1.79 12.55
C PHE A 95 23.08 -1.55 11.93
N CYS A 96 23.97 -2.51 12.16
CA CYS A 96 25.28 -2.56 11.54
C CYS A 96 25.47 -3.96 10.96
N LEU A 97 25.76 -4.03 9.67
CA LEU A 97 26.10 -5.28 9.00
C LEU A 97 27.63 -5.40 8.95
N TYR A 98 28.17 -6.38 9.68
CA TYR A 98 29.61 -6.62 9.75
C TYR A 98 30.01 -7.73 8.79
N PHE A 99 31.06 -7.49 8.01
CA PHE A 99 31.58 -8.44 7.02
C PHE A 99 33.06 -8.70 7.25
N CYS A 100 33.51 -9.94 7.08
CA CYS A 100 34.93 -10.28 7.23
C CYS A 100 35.80 -9.76 6.05
N SER A 101 35.18 -9.36 4.94
CA SER A 101 35.88 -8.80 3.78
C SER A 101 34.93 -7.99 2.89
N THR A 102 35.50 -7.17 2.01
CA THR A 102 34.76 -6.47 0.95
C THR A 102 34.18 -7.44 -0.08
N THR A 103 34.79 -8.62 -0.25
CA THR A 103 34.25 -9.69 -1.10
C THR A 103 32.94 -10.22 -0.54
N CYS A 104 32.87 -10.45 0.78
CA CYS A 104 31.64 -10.88 1.45
C CYS A 104 30.56 -9.80 1.40
N LEU A 105 30.89 -8.53 1.63
CA LEU A 105 29.95 -7.42 1.48
C LEU A 105 29.37 -7.36 0.05
N ARG A 106 30.23 -7.46 -0.98
CA ARG A 106 29.79 -7.46 -2.37
C ARG A 106 28.89 -8.66 -2.67
N SER A 107 29.29 -9.86 -2.23
CA SER A 107 28.51 -11.08 -2.40
C SER A 107 27.13 -10.97 -1.76
N PHE A 108 27.06 -10.39 -0.56
CA PHE A 108 25.82 -10.12 0.14
C PHE A 108 24.92 -9.16 -0.63
N LEU A 109 25.44 -8.00 -1.05
CA LEU A 109 24.64 -7.03 -1.83
C LEU A 109 24.15 -7.60 -3.16
N ASN A 110 25.01 -8.34 -3.87
CA ASN A 110 24.61 -9.03 -5.10
C ASN A 110 23.48 -10.02 -4.85
N THR A 111 23.53 -10.79 -3.75
CA THR A 111 22.46 -11.74 -3.39
C THR A 111 21.10 -11.05 -3.25
N TRP A 112 21.05 -9.85 -2.68
CA TRP A 112 19.80 -9.10 -2.56
C TRP A 112 19.31 -8.51 -3.88
N VAL A 113 20.23 -8.08 -4.75
CA VAL A 113 19.90 -7.71 -6.14
C VAL A 113 19.34 -8.92 -6.89
N ASP A 114 19.97 -10.09 -6.79
CA ASP A 114 19.52 -11.32 -7.46
C ASP A 114 18.10 -11.71 -7.01
N ARG A 115 17.80 -11.57 -5.70
CA ARG A 115 16.47 -11.79 -5.14
C ARG A 115 15.45 -10.78 -5.65
N LEU A 116 15.81 -9.50 -5.75
CA LEU A 116 14.93 -8.48 -6.33
C LEU A 116 14.60 -8.83 -7.78
N GLU A 117 15.62 -9.18 -8.58
CA GLU A 117 15.41 -9.57 -9.98
C GLU A 117 14.57 -10.84 -10.11
N GLU A 118 14.71 -11.80 -9.19
CA GLU A 118 13.84 -12.97 -9.11
C GLU A 118 12.38 -12.58 -8.82
N GLY A 119 12.16 -11.68 -7.86
CA GLY A 119 10.84 -11.12 -7.57
C GLY A 119 10.24 -10.40 -8.77
N ILE A 120 11.03 -9.62 -9.52
CA ILE A 120 10.61 -8.98 -10.77
C ILE A 120 10.19 -10.02 -11.82
N ARG A 121 11.01 -11.05 -12.05
CA ARG A 121 10.73 -12.10 -13.04
C ARG A 121 9.47 -12.91 -12.69
N ASN A 122 9.24 -13.12 -11.40
CA ASN A 122 8.13 -13.91 -10.89
C ASN A 122 6.92 -13.05 -10.49
N TYR A 123 6.97 -11.74 -10.71
CA TYR A 123 5.86 -10.85 -10.38
C TYR A 123 4.64 -11.24 -11.20
N VAL A 124 3.62 -11.67 -10.49
CA VAL A 124 2.27 -11.83 -11.03
C VAL A 124 1.50 -10.63 -10.49
N PRO A 125 0.97 -9.74 -11.34
CA PRO A 125 0.07 -8.70 -10.87
C PRO A 125 -1.00 -9.35 -9.99
N PRO A 126 -1.36 -8.74 -8.84
CA PRO A 126 -2.45 -9.26 -8.05
C PRO A 126 -3.64 -9.46 -8.99
N ALA A 127 -4.23 -10.66 -8.95
CA ALA A 127 -5.44 -10.90 -9.71
C ALA A 127 -6.44 -9.80 -9.32
N PRO A 128 -7.30 -9.33 -10.25
CA PRO A 128 -8.41 -8.50 -9.83
C PRO A 128 -9.09 -9.21 -8.66
N PRO A 129 -9.52 -8.46 -7.63
CA PRO A 129 -10.14 -9.04 -6.46
C PRO A 129 -11.20 -10.05 -6.91
N LYS A 130 -11.30 -11.22 -6.27
CA LYS A 130 -12.24 -12.28 -6.72
C LYS A 130 -13.67 -11.79 -6.90
N TRP A 131 -14.04 -10.74 -6.19
CA TRP A 131 -15.36 -10.10 -6.27
C TRP A 131 -15.56 -9.23 -7.52
N ALA A 132 -14.49 -8.87 -8.24
CA ALA A 132 -14.51 -8.12 -9.49
C ALA A 132 -14.23 -9.04 -10.70
N ASP A 133 -14.87 -10.21 -10.72
CA ASP A 133 -14.81 -11.13 -11.87
C ASP A 133 -15.46 -10.47 -13.11
N PRO A 134 -14.85 -10.52 -14.30
CA PRO A 134 -15.46 -10.02 -15.55
C PRO A 134 -16.88 -10.56 -15.84
N GLY A 135 -17.25 -11.70 -15.27
CA GLY A 135 -18.60 -12.28 -15.37
C GLY A 135 -19.64 -11.65 -14.42
N ASN A 136 -19.21 -10.84 -13.44
CA ASN A 136 -20.11 -10.18 -12.51
C ASN A 136 -20.82 -8.99 -13.19
N THR A 137 -22.07 -8.76 -12.80
CA THR A 137 -22.85 -7.61 -13.26
C THR A 137 -22.75 -6.49 -12.24
N LEU A 138 -22.27 -5.32 -12.67
CA LEU A 138 -22.31 -4.11 -11.84
C LEU A 138 -23.76 -3.71 -11.60
N VAL A 139 -24.17 -3.66 -10.33
CA VAL A 139 -25.51 -3.26 -9.89
C VAL A 139 -25.51 -1.76 -9.59
N GLU A 140 -24.56 -1.31 -8.77
CA GLU A 140 -24.43 0.08 -8.34
C GLU A 140 -22.96 0.50 -8.18
N LYS A 141 -22.72 1.80 -8.33
CA LYS A 141 -21.42 2.44 -8.20
C LYS A 141 -21.58 3.75 -7.44
N HIS A 142 -20.78 3.94 -6.39
CA HIS A 142 -20.77 5.16 -5.58
C HIS A 142 -19.33 5.66 -5.46
N GLN A 143 -19.10 6.96 -5.65
CA GLN A 143 -17.77 7.56 -5.55
C GLN A 143 -17.74 8.55 -4.39
N THR A 144 -16.65 8.57 -3.61
CA THR A 144 -16.44 9.58 -2.58
C THR A 144 -16.38 10.98 -3.23
N PRO A 145 -16.79 12.05 -2.53
CA PRO A 145 -16.83 13.39 -3.13
C PRO A 145 -15.47 13.92 -3.63
N ASP A 146 -14.37 13.45 -3.05
CA ASP A 146 -13.00 13.77 -3.46
C ASP A 146 -12.48 12.88 -4.60
N GLY A 147 -13.26 11.90 -5.03
CA GLY A 147 -12.90 10.95 -6.09
C GLY A 147 -11.93 9.85 -5.68
N MET A 148 -11.45 9.83 -4.44
CA MET A 148 -10.40 8.91 -3.98
C MET A 148 -10.85 7.45 -4.01
N PHE A 149 -12.09 7.16 -3.61
CA PHE A 149 -12.60 5.81 -3.54
C PHE A 149 -13.89 5.63 -4.33
N THR A 150 -14.03 4.43 -4.85
CA THR A 150 -15.21 4.01 -5.61
C THR A 150 -15.72 2.69 -5.04
N LEU A 151 -16.86 2.73 -4.39
CA LEU A 151 -17.58 1.55 -3.94
C LEU A 151 -18.35 0.94 -5.11
N ARG A 152 -18.21 -0.36 -5.31
CA ARG A 152 -18.94 -1.15 -6.30
C ARG A 152 -19.81 -2.16 -5.59
N VAL A 153 -21.03 -2.31 -6.09
CA VAL A 153 -21.95 -3.39 -5.72
C VAL A 153 -22.14 -4.23 -6.95
N GLU A 154 -21.76 -5.50 -6.87
CA GLU A 154 -21.79 -6.42 -8.00
C GLU A 154 -22.57 -7.67 -7.67
N LYS A 155 -23.14 -8.29 -8.71
CA LYS A 155 -23.84 -9.55 -8.59
C LYS A 155 -23.14 -10.62 -9.41
N SER A 156 -22.79 -11.73 -8.78
CA SER A 156 -22.17 -12.85 -9.48
C SER A 156 -23.15 -13.55 -10.41
N MET A 157 -22.62 -14.40 -11.28
CA MET A 157 -23.43 -15.28 -12.13
C MET A 157 -24.33 -16.23 -11.32
N GLU A 158 -23.94 -16.55 -10.08
CA GLU A 158 -24.71 -17.38 -9.16
C GLU A 158 -25.74 -16.57 -8.34
N GLY A 159 -25.73 -15.25 -8.47
CA GLY A 159 -26.69 -14.35 -7.86
C GLY A 159 -26.29 -13.82 -6.49
N GLU A 160 -25.07 -14.07 -6.02
CA GLU A 160 -24.54 -13.51 -4.78
C GLU A 160 -24.14 -12.05 -4.97
N THR A 161 -24.40 -11.21 -3.96
CA THR A 161 -23.99 -9.81 -3.98
C THR A 161 -22.64 -9.61 -3.29
N TYR A 162 -21.76 -8.86 -3.95
CA TYR A 162 -20.46 -8.45 -3.45
C TYR A 162 -20.41 -6.92 -3.34
N ILE A 163 -19.83 -6.42 -2.25
CA ILE A 163 -19.61 -5.00 -2.03
C ILE A 163 -18.13 -4.78 -1.74
N GLY A 164 -17.45 -3.92 -2.49
CA GLY A 164 -16.03 -3.66 -2.31
C GLY A 164 -15.59 -2.34 -2.93
N PHE A 165 -14.35 -1.92 -2.64
CA PHE A 165 -13.76 -0.72 -3.24
C PHE A 165 -12.94 -1.07 -4.48
N GLU A 166 -13.23 -0.43 -5.61
CA GLU A 166 -12.52 -0.62 -6.87
C GLU A 166 -11.00 -0.45 -6.68
N GLY A 167 -10.23 -1.51 -7.00
CA GLY A 167 -8.77 -1.54 -6.86
C GLY A 167 -8.25 -2.16 -5.57
N TYR A 168 -9.11 -2.61 -4.65
CA TYR A 168 -8.72 -3.14 -3.34
C TYR A 168 -9.25 -4.55 -3.09
N GLU A 169 -8.53 -5.33 -2.29
CA GLU A 169 -8.86 -6.75 -2.05
C GLU A 169 -10.07 -6.90 -1.13
N TRP A 170 -10.27 -5.98 -0.18
CA TRP A 170 -11.39 -6.04 0.74
C TRP A 170 -12.76 -6.02 0.03
N PHE A 171 -13.64 -6.88 0.52
CA PHE A 171 -15.05 -6.91 0.14
C PHE A 171 -15.90 -7.59 1.21
N LEU A 172 -17.21 -7.39 1.12
CA LEU A 172 -18.22 -8.13 1.85
C LEU A 172 -19.12 -8.90 0.88
N THR A 173 -19.51 -10.10 1.27
CA THR A 173 -20.65 -10.81 0.68
C THR A 173 -21.94 -10.38 1.38
N GLU A 174 -23.09 -10.64 0.76
CA GLU A 174 -24.40 -10.35 1.37
C GLU A 174 -24.57 -10.90 2.80
N ASP A 175 -24.03 -12.10 3.08
CA ASP A 175 -24.08 -12.74 4.39
C ASP A 175 -23.28 -11.96 5.43
N LEU A 176 -22.09 -11.46 5.05
CA LEU A 176 -21.26 -10.67 5.96
C LEU A 176 -21.87 -9.28 6.21
N VAL A 177 -22.53 -8.70 5.22
CA VAL A 177 -23.27 -7.44 5.41
C VAL A 177 -24.45 -7.63 6.36
N GLU A 178 -25.18 -8.73 6.25
CA GLU A 178 -26.27 -9.09 7.18
C GLU A 178 -25.77 -9.11 8.63
N MET A 179 -24.62 -9.77 8.85
CA MET A 179 -23.97 -9.81 10.16
C MET A 179 -23.48 -8.45 10.64
N PHE A 180 -22.98 -7.61 9.72
CA PHE A 180 -22.42 -6.30 10.04
C PHE A 180 -23.49 -5.30 10.48
N VAL A 181 -24.68 -5.36 9.88
CA VAL A 181 -25.77 -4.39 10.10
C VAL A 181 -26.87 -4.92 11.03
N ASP A 182 -26.82 -6.19 11.42
CA ASP A 182 -27.86 -6.88 12.22
C ASP A 182 -29.27 -6.65 11.64
N SER A 183 -29.41 -6.83 10.33
CA SER A 183 -30.65 -6.57 9.57
C SER A 183 -30.88 -7.64 8.50
N PRO A 184 -32.13 -7.95 8.11
CA PRO A 184 -32.40 -8.96 7.08
C PRO A 184 -31.73 -8.64 5.73
N LYS A 185 -31.30 -9.68 5.00
CA LYS A 185 -30.59 -9.59 3.71
C LYS A 185 -31.11 -8.53 2.74
N ASP A 186 -32.42 -8.54 2.47
CA ASP A 186 -33.06 -7.66 1.49
C ASP A 186 -32.89 -6.17 1.82
N THR A 187 -32.65 -5.84 3.09
CA THR A 187 -32.45 -4.48 3.58
C THR A 187 -31.02 -4.17 4.00
N ALA A 188 -30.24 -5.20 4.36
CA ALA A 188 -28.89 -5.05 4.92
C ALA A 188 -27.93 -4.34 3.95
N ILE A 189 -27.93 -4.73 2.68
CA ILE A 189 -27.08 -4.10 1.64
C ILE A 189 -27.41 -2.61 1.52
N ARG A 190 -28.70 -2.26 1.50
CA ARG A 190 -29.11 -0.86 1.36
C ARG A 190 -28.73 -0.03 2.56
N GLN A 191 -28.95 -0.59 3.75
CA GLN A 191 -28.62 0.05 5.01
C GLN A 191 -27.09 0.26 5.11
N PHE A 192 -26.29 -0.75 4.80
CA PHE A 192 -24.83 -0.64 4.75
C PHE A 192 -24.34 0.49 3.82
N ILE A 193 -24.86 0.54 2.58
CA ILE A 193 -24.49 1.59 1.62
C ILE A 193 -24.89 2.96 2.16
N ASN A 194 -26.08 3.09 2.74
CA ASN A 194 -26.54 4.36 3.32
C ASN A 194 -25.69 4.77 4.52
N ASP A 195 -25.34 3.85 5.41
CA ASP A 195 -24.53 4.13 6.59
C ASP A 195 -23.10 4.53 6.19
N LEU A 196 -22.52 3.86 5.19
CA LEU A 196 -21.23 4.25 4.64
C LEU A 196 -21.29 5.63 3.97
N THR A 197 -22.23 5.83 3.03
CA THR A 197 -22.29 7.06 2.22
C THR A 197 -22.74 8.30 3.02
N ASN A 198 -23.46 8.12 4.12
CA ASN A 198 -23.81 9.21 5.05
C ASN A 198 -22.74 9.45 6.13
N GLY A 199 -21.63 8.70 6.13
CA GLY A 199 -20.54 8.86 7.10
C GLY A 199 -20.82 8.29 8.49
N THR A 200 -21.79 7.38 8.61
CA THR A 200 -22.02 6.61 9.84
C THR A 200 -20.96 5.52 10.01
N LEU A 201 -20.46 4.95 8.91
CA LEU A 201 -19.34 4.01 8.89
C LEU A 201 -18.03 4.70 8.49
N TYR A 202 -16.92 4.08 8.89
CA TYR A 202 -15.58 4.56 8.65
C TYR A 202 -14.87 3.74 7.57
N ILE A 203 -14.07 4.42 6.76
CA ILE A 203 -13.17 3.82 5.78
C ILE A 203 -11.78 3.78 6.43
N GLY A 204 -11.33 2.60 6.81
CA GLY A 204 -9.98 2.33 7.28
C GLY A 204 -9.04 2.12 6.09
N MET A 205 -7.95 2.87 6.07
CA MET A 205 -6.94 2.89 5.02
C MET A 205 -5.65 2.27 5.57
N VAL A 206 -5.26 1.13 5.02
CA VAL A 206 -4.07 0.38 5.47
C VAL A 206 -2.86 0.81 4.65
N TYR A 207 -1.84 1.38 5.30
CA TYR A 207 -0.63 1.83 4.61
C TYR A 207 0.58 0.95 4.93
N ILE A 208 1.21 0.36 3.91
CA ILE A 208 2.47 -0.37 4.07
C ILE A 208 3.57 0.41 3.36
N ALA A 209 4.62 0.80 4.10
CA ALA A 209 5.73 1.61 3.58
C ALA A 209 5.25 2.90 2.86
N GLY A 210 4.23 3.56 3.41
CA GLY A 210 3.67 4.81 2.85
C GLY A 210 2.72 4.62 1.67
N ARG A 211 2.45 3.39 1.23
CA ARG A 211 1.50 3.08 0.15
C ARG A 211 0.18 2.55 0.71
N LEU A 212 -0.94 3.11 0.23
CA LEU A 212 -2.26 2.57 0.50
C LEU A 212 -2.39 1.17 -0.12
N GLN A 213 -2.45 0.16 0.73
CA GLN A 213 -2.45 -1.26 0.35
C GLN A 213 -3.88 -1.81 0.28
N ASP A 214 -4.73 -1.46 1.23
CA ASP A 214 -6.11 -1.95 1.29
C ASP A 214 -7.04 -0.92 1.94
N VAL A 215 -8.35 -1.09 1.71
CA VAL A 215 -9.39 -0.21 2.20
C VAL A 215 -10.53 -1.04 2.78
N ILE A 216 -10.76 -0.90 4.09
CA ILE A 216 -11.67 -1.75 4.88
C ILE A 216 -12.75 -0.86 5.49
N VAL A 217 -13.99 -1.35 5.61
CA VAL A 217 -15.06 -0.61 6.30
C VAL A 217 -15.19 -1.05 7.75
N TYR A 218 -15.34 -0.07 8.65
CA TYR A 218 -15.49 -0.25 10.09
C TYR A 218 -16.73 0.49 10.61
N ASP A 219 -17.31 -0.04 11.69
CA ASP A 219 -18.39 0.59 12.45
C ASP A 219 -17.87 1.66 13.42
N GLU A 220 -16.67 1.46 13.96
CA GLU A 220 -15.95 2.46 14.76
C GLU A 220 -14.43 2.45 14.46
N PRO A 221 -13.73 3.59 14.58
CA PRO A 221 -12.27 3.62 14.49
C PRO A 221 -11.68 2.76 15.60
N CYS A 222 -10.88 1.76 15.22
CA CYS A 222 -10.23 0.88 16.17
C CYS A 222 -8.89 0.41 15.58
N ASP A 223 -7.97 0.00 16.44
CA ASP A 223 -6.67 -0.54 15.98
C ASP A 223 -6.81 -1.88 15.22
N GLY A 224 -8.06 -2.37 15.06
CA GLY A 224 -8.45 -3.38 14.09
C GLY A 224 -8.01 -4.82 14.43
N PRO A 225 -8.91 -5.82 14.32
CA PRO A 225 -8.55 -7.23 14.48
C PRO A 225 -8.05 -7.90 13.17
N PHE A 226 -7.81 -7.15 12.09
CA PHE A 226 -7.51 -7.71 10.76
C PHE A 226 -6.02 -7.59 10.39
N PRO A 227 -5.38 -8.66 9.88
CA PRO A 227 -3.94 -8.73 9.71
C PRO A 227 -3.41 -7.89 8.52
N PRO A 228 -2.16 -7.39 8.61
CA PRO A 228 -1.18 -7.67 9.67
C PRO A 228 -1.38 -6.75 10.88
N TYR A 229 -1.41 -7.35 12.08
CA TYR A 229 -1.74 -6.79 13.39
C TYR A 229 -0.85 -5.62 13.88
N ASP A 230 0.06 -5.12 13.05
CA ASP A 230 1.07 -4.11 13.41
C ASP A 230 1.09 -2.94 12.41
N VAL A 231 0.13 -2.86 11.49
CA VAL A 231 0.08 -1.78 10.48
C VAL A 231 -0.91 -0.71 10.91
N PRO A 232 -0.48 0.56 11.08
CA PRO A 232 -1.38 1.67 11.39
C PRO A 232 -2.50 1.79 10.35
N VAL A 233 -3.74 1.94 10.83
CA VAL A 233 -4.91 2.18 9.99
C VAL A 233 -5.34 3.63 10.15
N GLN A 234 -5.40 4.36 9.04
CA GLN A 234 -5.93 5.72 9.03
C GLN A 234 -7.42 5.69 8.73
N PHE A 235 -8.24 6.39 9.50
CA PHE A 235 -9.68 6.39 9.34
C PHE A 235 -10.19 7.69 8.72
N ARG A 236 -11.18 7.54 7.83
CA ARG A 236 -11.93 8.67 7.29
C ARG A 236 -13.40 8.34 7.07
N THR A 237 -14.23 9.37 7.02
CA THR A 237 -15.62 9.27 6.59
C THR A 237 -15.73 9.38 5.07
N TRP A 238 -16.90 9.04 4.53
CA TRP A 238 -17.17 9.05 3.09
C TRP A 238 -16.96 10.43 2.45
N ASP A 239 -17.30 11.51 3.15
CA ASP A 239 -17.12 12.90 2.69
C ASP A 239 -15.66 13.39 2.74
N GLY A 240 -14.74 12.60 3.30
CA GLY A 240 -13.32 12.94 3.44
C GLY A 240 -12.93 13.57 4.77
N GLY A 241 -13.85 13.66 5.73
CA GLY A 241 -13.50 13.96 7.12
C GLY A 241 -12.54 12.91 7.70
N GLN A 242 -11.52 13.35 8.44
CA GLN A 242 -10.66 12.47 9.24
C GLN A 242 -11.39 12.15 10.55
N ALA A 243 -11.29 10.89 10.99
CA ALA A 243 -11.90 10.41 12.24
C ALA A 243 -10.88 10.35 13.39
#